data_AF-A0A7W7JYM9-F1
#
_entry.id   AF-A0A7W7JYM9-F1
#
_cell.length_a   1.000
_cell.length_b   1.000
_cell.length_c   1.000
_cell.angle_alpha   90.00
_cell.angle_beta   90.00
_cell.angle_gamma   90.00
#
_symmetry.space_group_name_H-M   'P 1'
#
loop_
_entity.id
_entity.type
_entity.pdbx_description
1 polymer ?
#
loop_
_entity_poly.entity_id
_entity_poly.type
_entity_poly.pdbx_seq_one_letter_code
_entity_poly.pdbx_strand_id
1 'polypeptide(L)'
;MNSQTIDVIGDPALIAAIAALARQEGYAASEPMLTESISDALDAPFGVDEIRQVCEVVTIMMGAGTSVVGFLAAVKALLKRSEPKGGGETAVIVNDTHSQARITKLTPDTDISQIGG
;
A
#
# COMPACT_ATOMS: atom_id res chain seq x y z
N MET A 1 -0.06 9.89 -22.52
CA MET A 1 -0.66 8.68 -21.90
C MET A 1 -0.40 8.79 -20.41
N ASN A 2 -1.42 8.96 -19.57
CA ASN A 2 -1.23 9.12 -18.13
C ASN A 2 -1.11 7.72 -17.50
N SER A 3 0.13 7.29 -17.24
CA SER A 3 0.43 6.18 -16.34
C SER A 3 0.38 6.69 -14.90
N GLN A 4 -0.27 5.97 -14.00
CA GLN A 4 -0.28 6.29 -12.58
C GLN A 4 0.70 5.40 -11.85
N THR A 5 1.59 6.00 -11.07
CA THR A 5 2.62 5.29 -10.31
C THR A 5 2.39 5.57 -8.83
N ILE A 6 2.22 4.51 -8.04
CA ILE A 6 1.97 4.61 -6.60
C ILE A 6 3.03 3.85 -5.82
N ASP A 7 3.39 4.38 -4.65
CA ASP A 7 4.23 3.70 -3.67
C ASP A 7 3.34 3.16 -2.56
N VAL A 8 3.42 1.86 -2.30
CA VAL A 8 2.68 1.20 -1.22
C VAL A 8 3.66 0.85 -0.11
N ILE A 9 3.38 1.30 1.11
CA ILE A 9 4.28 1.18 2.27
C ILE A 9 3.58 0.42 3.39
N GLY A 10 4.26 -0.54 4.01
CA GLY A 10 3.69 -1.33 5.11
C GLY A 10 4.62 -2.44 5.58
N ASP A 11 4.05 -3.41 6.31
CA ASP A 11 4.79 -4.57 6.82
C ASP A 11 5.43 -5.39 5.67
N PRO A 12 6.68 -5.88 5.79
CA PRO A 12 7.37 -6.62 4.74
C PRO A 12 6.58 -7.81 4.18
N ALA A 13 5.93 -8.61 5.04
CA ALA A 13 5.17 -9.77 4.58
C ALA A 13 3.95 -9.35 3.74
N LEU A 14 3.34 -8.23 4.11
CA LEU A 14 2.22 -7.65 3.39
C LEU A 14 2.67 -7.01 2.07
N ILE A 15 3.80 -6.32 2.05
CA ILE A 15 4.36 -5.71 0.83
C ILE A 15 4.78 -6.77 -0.19
N ALA A 16 5.41 -7.86 0.25
CA ALA A 16 5.70 -9.00 -0.63
C ALA A 16 4.42 -9.59 -1.24
N ALA A 17 3.36 -9.71 -0.46
CA ALA A 17 2.07 -10.20 -0.95
C ALA A 17 1.38 -9.20 -1.91
N ILE A 18 1.49 -7.90 -1.65
CA ILE A 18 0.98 -6.83 -2.53
C ILE A 18 1.76 -6.82 -3.86
N ALA A 19 3.08 -6.98 -3.84
CA ALA A 19 3.90 -7.07 -5.04
C ALA A 19 3.52 -8.29 -5.90
N ALA A 20 3.27 -9.44 -5.26
CA ALA A 20 2.79 -10.64 -5.95
C ALA A 20 1.40 -10.44 -6.56
N LEU A 21 0.48 -9.84 -5.80
CA LEU A 21 -0.88 -9.51 -6.27
C LEU A 21 -0.84 -8.54 -7.46
N ALA A 22 0.00 -7.51 -7.39
CA ALA A 22 0.15 -6.54 -8.47
C ALA A 22 0.57 -7.22 -9.78
N ARG A 23 1.54 -8.15 -9.71
CA ARG A 23 1.99 -8.93 -10.87
C ARG A 23 0.92 -9.88 -11.39
N GLN A 24 0.11 -10.48 -10.51
CA GLN A 24 -1.02 -11.35 -10.91
C GLN A 24 -2.09 -10.58 -11.68
N GLU A 25 -2.35 -9.33 -11.30
CA GLU A 25 -3.29 -8.44 -11.97
C GLU A 25 -2.68 -7.76 -13.23
N GLY A 26 -1.44 -8.09 -13.60
CA GLY A 26 -0.76 -7.57 -14.79
C GLY A 26 -0.15 -6.18 -14.64
N TYR A 27 -0.03 -5.66 -13.42
CA TYR A 27 0.66 -4.41 -13.14
C TYR A 27 2.18 -4.62 -13.07
N ALA A 28 2.94 -3.60 -13.45
CA ALA A 28 4.38 -3.58 -13.20
C ALA A 28 4.63 -3.19 -11.74
N ALA A 29 5.35 -4.01 -10.99
CA ALA A 29 5.70 -3.77 -9.60
C ALA A 29 7.21 -3.94 -9.39
N SER A 30 7.83 -2.99 -8.68
CA SER A 30 9.24 -3.07 -8.29
C SER A 30 9.49 -4.25 -7.35
N GLU A 31 10.76 -4.49 -7.03
CA GLU A 31 11.09 -5.30 -5.86
C GLU A 31 10.76 -4.50 -4.58
N PRO A 32 10.27 -5.15 -3.51
CA PRO A 32 10.15 -4.52 -2.20
C PRO A 32 11.50 -4.00 -1.71
N MET A 33 11.51 -2.79 -1.17
CA MET A 33 12.70 -2.14 -0.63
C MET A 33 12.43 -1.63 0.78
N LEU A 34 13.43 -1.66 1.65
CA LEU A 34 13.28 -1.09 3.00
C LEU A 34 13.07 0.43 2.90
N THR A 35 12.15 0.98 3.70
CA THR A 35 12.03 2.44 3.79
C THR A 35 13.16 3.01 4.66
N GLU A 36 13.99 3.87 4.06
CA GLU A 36 15.05 4.58 4.81
C GLU A 36 14.49 5.76 5.62
N SER A 37 13.29 6.24 5.29
CA SER A 37 12.61 7.35 5.97
C SER A 37 11.37 6.84 6.71
N ILE A 38 11.59 6.40 7.94
CA ILE A 38 10.51 6.06 8.87
C ILE A 38 9.75 7.34 9.27
N SER A 39 10.37 8.52 9.17
CA SER A 39 9.80 9.80 9.62
C SER A 39 8.50 10.22 8.90
N ASP A 40 8.33 9.95 7.61
CA ASP A 40 7.06 10.25 6.91
C ASP A 40 5.98 9.18 7.13
N ALA A 41 6.39 7.96 7.50
CA ALA A 41 5.49 6.87 7.86
C ALA A 41 4.97 7.00 9.31
N LEU A 42 5.74 7.65 10.20
CA LEU A 42 5.39 7.88 11.61
C LEU A 42 4.31 8.94 11.85
N ASP A 43 4.01 9.78 10.84
CA ASP A 43 2.84 10.68 10.87
C ASP A 43 1.53 9.95 10.53
N ALA A 44 1.59 8.66 10.19
CA ALA A 44 0.41 7.80 10.27
C ALA A 44 0.29 7.26 11.70
N PRO A 45 -0.93 7.14 12.27
CA PRO A 45 -1.15 6.51 13.55
C PRO A 45 -0.91 5.01 13.40
N PHE A 46 0.35 4.65 13.26
CA PHE A 46 0.88 3.36 13.59
C PHE A 46 1.20 3.46 15.09
N GLY A 47 0.61 2.58 15.89
CA GLY A 47 0.79 2.54 17.33
C GLY A 47 2.27 2.50 17.71
N VAL A 48 2.58 2.94 18.91
CA VAL A 48 3.95 3.07 19.46
C VAL A 48 4.77 1.77 19.37
N ASP A 49 4.12 0.61 19.21
CA ASP A 49 4.76 -0.70 18.99
C ASP A 49 5.24 -0.96 17.54
N GLU A 50 4.74 -0.22 16.55
CA GLU A 50 5.07 -0.37 15.12
C GLU A 50 6.33 0.40 14.70
N ILE A 51 6.83 1.31 15.56
CA ILE A 51 8.09 2.04 15.39
C ILE A 51 9.31 1.09 15.39
N ARG A 52 9.14 -0.17 15.81
CA ARG A 52 10.16 -1.23 15.74
C ARG A 52 10.14 -2.08 14.47
N GLN A 53 9.12 -1.96 13.62
CA GLN A 53 9.04 -2.72 12.37
C GLN A 53 9.71 -1.95 11.23
N VAL A 54 10.65 -2.61 10.57
CA VAL A 54 11.22 -2.13 9.31
C VAL A 54 10.11 -2.25 8.26
N CYS A 55 9.51 -1.12 7.86
CA CYS A 55 8.55 -1.13 6.76
C CYS A 55 9.27 -1.28 5.42
N GLU A 56 8.56 -1.87 4.45
CA GLU A 56 9.00 -1.93 3.06
C GLU A 56 8.09 -1.07 2.19
N VAL A 57 8.61 -0.69 1.03
CA VAL A 57 7.90 0.00 -0.04
C VAL A 57 7.96 -0.82 -1.32
N VAL A 58 6.85 -0.87 -2.05
CA VAL A 58 6.80 -1.35 -3.43
C VAL A 58 6.17 -0.29 -4.32
N THR A 59 6.82 0.01 -5.44
CA THR A 59 6.32 0.95 -6.44
C THR A 59 5.54 0.16 -7.50
N ILE A 60 4.31 0.59 -7.78
CA ILE A 60 3.39 -0.07 -8.70
C ILE A 60 3.01 0.92 -9.81
N MET A 61 3.29 0.54 -11.04
CA MET A 61 2.96 1.30 -12.24
C MET A 61 1.74 0.70 -12.92
N MET A 62 0.69 1.51 -13.03
CA MET A 62 -0.60 1.17 -13.63
C MET A 62 -0.77 1.93 -14.94
N GLY A 63 -1.13 1.21 -16.00
CA GLY A 63 -1.30 1.77 -17.35
C GLY A 63 -2.63 2.49 -17.54
N ALA A 64 -2.72 3.27 -18.62
CA ALA A 64 -3.95 3.93 -19.05
C ALA A 64 -4.97 2.87 -19.53
N GLY A 65 -5.88 2.46 -18.64
CA GLY A 65 -6.92 1.45 -18.91
C GLY A 65 -7.13 0.45 -17.77
N THR A 66 -6.20 0.39 -16.82
CA THR A 66 -6.27 -0.49 -15.65
C THR A 66 -6.78 0.29 -14.44
N SER A 67 -7.80 -0.20 -13.73
CA SER A 67 -8.47 0.59 -12.68
C SER A 67 -7.73 0.51 -11.35
N VAL A 68 -7.21 1.65 -10.90
CA VAL A 68 -6.58 1.80 -9.57
C VAL A 68 -7.52 1.34 -8.46
N VAL A 69 -8.82 1.65 -8.59
CA VAL A 69 -9.84 1.22 -7.62
C VAL A 69 -9.90 -0.31 -7.48
N GLY A 70 -9.76 -1.06 -8.58
CA GLY A 70 -9.76 -2.52 -8.54
C GLY A 70 -8.54 -3.08 -7.81
N PHE A 71 -7.36 -2.49 -8.05
CA PHE A 71 -6.15 -2.83 -7.32
C PHE A 71 -6.28 -2.53 -5.83
N LEU A 72 -6.75 -1.34 -5.45
CA LEU A 72 -6.95 -0.96 -4.05
C LEU A 72 -7.99 -1.88 -3.35
N ALA A 73 -9.02 -2.34 -4.08
CA ALA A 73 -9.97 -3.33 -3.57
C ALA A 73 -9.31 -4.68 -3.27
N ALA A 74 -8.41 -5.13 -4.15
CA ALA A 74 -7.68 -6.37 -3.97
C ALA A 74 -6.68 -6.28 -2.79
N VAL A 75 -5.99 -5.14 -2.64
CA VAL A 75 -5.14 -4.85 -1.47
C VAL A 75 -5.99 -4.86 -0.19
N LYS A 76 -7.16 -4.22 -0.19
CA LYS A 76 -8.07 -4.24 0.97
C LYS A 76 -8.52 -5.66 1.35
N ALA A 77 -8.81 -6.50 0.36
CA ALA A 77 -9.15 -7.90 0.60
C ALA A 77 -7.99 -8.69 1.22
N LEU A 78 -6.75 -8.37 0.83
CA LEU A 78 -5.53 -8.93 1.42
C LEU A 78 -5.35 -8.47 2.87
N LEU A 79 -5.59 -7.19 3.18
CA LEU A 79 -5.55 -6.64 4.55
C LEU A 79 -6.51 -7.39 5.47
N LYS A 80 -7.77 -7.60 5.05
CA LYS A 80 -8.77 -8.37 5.80
C LYS A 80 -8.33 -9.79 6.13
N ARG A 81 -7.56 -10.44 5.25
CA ARG A 81 -7.06 -11.79 5.46
C ARG A 81 -5.81 -11.84 6.34
N SER A 82 -5.12 -10.70 6.44
CA SER A 82 -3.87 -10.55 7.17
C SER A 82 -4.07 -9.95 8.57
N GLU A 83 -5.31 -9.67 8.97
CA GLU A 83 -5.62 -9.16 10.31
C GLU A 83 -5.02 -10.08 11.39
N PRO A 84 -4.08 -9.57 12.21
CA PRO A 84 -3.51 -10.35 13.28
C PRO A 84 -4.61 -10.65 14.29
N LYS A 85 -4.71 -11.92 14.70
CA LYS A 85 -5.68 -12.42 15.70
C LYS A 85 -5.59 -11.71 17.08
N GLY A 86 -4.67 -10.76 17.26
CA GLY A 86 -4.38 -10.04 18.49
C GLY A 86 -4.73 -8.54 18.49
N GLY A 87 -5.45 -8.02 17.48
CA GLY A 87 -6.01 -6.65 17.53
C GLY A 87 -5.08 -5.51 17.11
N GLY A 88 -4.00 -5.80 16.37
CA GLY A 88 -3.21 -4.78 15.67
C GLY A 88 -3.89 -4.31 14.39
N GLU A 89 -3.92 -3.00 14.15
CA GLU A 89 -4.51 -2.41 12.93
C GLU A 89 -3.60 -2.72 11.73
N THR A 90 -4.00 -3.65 10.85
CA THR A 90 -3.23 -3.89 9.62
C THR A 90 -3.52 -2.77 8.63
N ALA A 91 -2.51 -1.99 8.27
CA ALA A 91 -2.67 -0.90 7.32
C ALA A 91 -1.50 -0.80 6.34
N VAL A 92 -1.77 -0.21 5.18
CA VAL A 92 -0.74 0.26 4.26
C VAL A 92 -0.96 1.72 3.91
N ILE A 93 0.13 2.45 3.71
CA ILE A 93 0.10 3.80 3.16
C ILE A 93 0.23 3.68 1.64
N VAL A 94 -0.55 4.48 0.92
CA VAL A 94 -0.44 4.63 -0.53
C VAL A 94 -0.09 6.08 -0.83
N ASN A 95 1.05 6.29 -1.47
CA ASN A 95 1.53 7.59 -1.92
C ASN A 95 1.57 7.66 -3.45
N ASP A 96 1.44 8.86 -4.00
CA ASP A 96 1.76 9.12 -5.40
C ASP A 96 3.28 9.21 -5.56
N THR A 97 3.87 8.36 -6.40
CA THR A 97 5.34 8.26 -6.50
C THR A 97 5.98 9.56 -6.98
N HIS A 98 5.29 10.35 -7.81
CA HIS A 98 5.86 11.56 -8.41
C HIS A 98 5.85 12.76 -7.45
N SER A 99 4.74 12.97 -6.75
CA SER A 99 4.56 14.07 -5.81
C SER A 99 4.97 13.71 -4.38
N GLN A 100 5.17 12.42 -4.11
CA GLN A 100 5.32 11.86 -2.76
C GLN A 100 4.16 12.22 -1.82
N ALA A 101 3.04 12.70 -2.38
CA ALA A 101 1.86 13.07 -1.63
C ALA A 101 1.12 11.80 -1.20
N ARG A 102 0.67 11.78 0.06
CA ARG A 102 -0.18 10.71 0.57
C ARG A 102 -1.51 10.72 -0.17
N ILE A 103 -1.81 9.62 -0.85
CA ILE A 103 -3.12 9.41 -1.48
C ILE A 103 -4.09 8.92 -0.40
N THR A 104 -3.73 7.87 0.33
CA THR A 104 -4.60 7.28 1.36
C THR A 104 -3.86 6.38 2.34
N LYS A 105 -4.48 6.12 3.51
CA LYS A 105 -4.16 4.97 4.38
C LYS A 105 -5.24 3.91 4.13
N LEU A 106 -4.84 2.76 3.60
CA LEU A 106 -5.74 1.62 3.44
C LEU A 106 -5.73 0.77 4.70
N THR A 107 -6.91 0.54 5.24
CA THR A 107 -7.22 -0.41 6.30
C THR A 107 -8.28 -1.39 5.77
N PRO A 108 -8.54 -2.51 6.47
CA PRO A 108 -9.63 -3.43 6.16
C PRO A 108 -11.00 -2.77 5.94
N ASP A 109 -11.23 -1.59 6.51
CA ASP A 109 -12.52 -0.90 6.47
C ASP A 109 -12.55 0.34 5.57
N THR A 110 -11.40 0.81 5.05
CA THR A 110 -11.32 2.02 4.20
C THR A 110 -12.30 1.98 3.02
N ASP A 111 -13.13 3.02 2.87
CA ASP A 111 -13.99 3.19 1.70
C ASP A 111 -13.18 3.71 0.50
N ILE A 112 -13.00 2.83 -0.49
CA ILE A 112 -12.20 3.12 -1.70
C ILE A 112 -13.03 3.73 -2.83
N SER A 113 -14.36 3.85 -2.67
CA SER A 113 -15.25 4.41 -3.70
C SER A 113 -14.97 5.90 -3.97
N GLN A 114 -14.28 6.58 -3.05
CA GLN A 114 -13.96 8.01 -3.15
C GLN A 114 -12.56 8.31 -3.72
N ILE A 115 -11.75 7.28 -4.02
CA ILE A 115 -10.33 7.44 -4.39
C ILE A 115 -10.11 7.53 -5.92
N GLY A 116 -11.18 7.48 -6.72
CA GLY A 116 -11.12 7.46 -8.20
C GLY A 116 -11.98 8.50 -8.92
N GLY A 117 -12.16 9.68 -8.32
CA GLY A 117 -12.86 10.83 -8.92
C GLY A 117 -12.01 11.63 -9.90
#